data_AF-A0A413T1K1-F1
#
_entry.id   AF-A0A413T1K1-F1
#
_cell.length_a   1.000
_cell.length_b   1.000
_cell.length_c   1.000
_cell.angle_alpha   90.00
_cell.angle_beta   90.00
_cell.angle_gamma   90.00
#
_symmetry.space_group_name_H-M   'P 1'
#
loop_
_entity.id
_entity.type
_entity.pdbx_description
1 polymer ?
#
loop_
_entity_poly.entity_id
_entity_poly.type
_entity_poly.pdbx_seq_one_letter_code
_entity_poly.pdbx_strand_id
1 'polypeptide(L)'
;MKGILPVWCRLAGYVLLILSVFVPLLMSMFGCVHDGNLLFVKVGMKLVIWVSLFMIFLSKARDENAETAHLRSQAMKYALGLWGIYYFVKLILSLLDGDIQAADNSTAIVYMVINVICQEFLLQKNRMEKIFHHKK
;
A
#
# COMPACT_ATOMS: atom_id res chain seq x y z
N MET A 1 1.41 -15.74 -9.67
CA MET A 1 2.68 -14.98 -9.78
C MET A 1 3.54 -15.40 -8.62
N LYS A 2 4.78 -15.86 -8.84
CA LYS A 2 5.69 -16.24 -7.76
C LYS A 2 6.07 -15.00 -6.96
N GLY A 3 6.03 -15.06 -5.63
CA GLY A 3 6.38 -13.93 -4.76
C GLY A 3 7.76 -13.34 -5.09
N ILE A 4 7.81 -12.01 -5.29
CA ILE A 4 8.98 -11.26 -5.77
C ILE A 4 10.06 -11.13 -4.68
N LEU A 5 9.69 -11.16 -3.39
CA LEU A 5 10.59 -10.96 -2.26
C LEU A 5 10.71 -12.19 -1.34
N PRO A 6 11.91 -12.47 -0.80
CA PRO A 6 12.16 -13.62 0.08
C PRO A 6 11.39 -13.53 1.41
N VAL A 7 11.18 -14.67 2.07
CA VAL A 7 10.37 -14.80 3.32
C VAL A 7 10.89 -13.90 4.45
N TRP A 8 12.21 -13.67 4.50
CA TRP A 8 12.87 -12.76 5.46
C TRP A 8 12.35 -11.31 5.39
N CYS A 9 11.84 -10.88 4.24
CA CYS A 9 11.26 -9.55 4.05
C CYS A 9 10.00 -9.34 4.92
N ARG A 10 9.25 -10.43 5.19
CA ARG A 10 8.08 -10.37 6.08
C ARG A 10 8.49 -10.09 7.52
N LEU A 11 9.49 -10.81 8.02
CA LEU A 11 10.00 -10.64 9.37
C LEU A 11 10.58 -9.23 9.55
N ALA A 12 11.39 -8.79 8.58
CA ALA A 12 11.92 -7.43 8.56
C ALA A 12 10.81 -6.39 8.59
N GLY A 13 9.76 -6.53 7.78
CA GLY A 13 8.61 -5.63 7.78
C GLY A 13 7.88 -5.54 9.12
N TYR A 14 7.65 -6.67 9.81
CA TYR A 14 7.06 -6.65 11.16
C TYR A 14 7.96 -5.97 12.19
N VAL A 15 9.27 -6.23 12.17
CA VAL A 15 10.25 -5.58 13.05
C VAL A 15 10.25 -4.06 12.81
N LEU A 16 10.23 -3.63 11.55
CA LEU A 16 10.20 -2.23 11.17
C LEU A 16 8.90 -1.54 11.59
N LEU A 17 7.77 -2.24 11.52
CA LEU A 17 6.46 -1.72 11.95
C LEU A 17 6.43 -1.53 13.47
N ILE A 18 6.93 -2.49 14.24
CA ILE A 18 7.10 -2.38 15.69
C ILE A 18 8.01 -1.18 16.01
N LEU A 19 9.17 -1.11 15.37
CA LEU A 19 10.11 0.00 15.54
C LEU A 19 9.47 1.35 15.21
N SER A 20 8.59 1.42 14.20
CA SER A 20 7.91 2.65 13.82
C SER A 20 6.99 3.20 14.91
N VAL A 21 6.50 2.36 15.83
CA VAL A 21 5.72 2.82 16.99
C VAL A 21 6.64 3.36 18.08
N PHE A 22 7.81 2.74 18.28
CA PHE A 22 8.76 3.12 19.32
C PHE A 22 9.60 4.36 18.99
N VAL A 23 9.98 4.56 17.73
CA VAL A 23 10.85 5.69 17.32
C VAL A 23 10.25 7.08 17.63
N PRO A 24 8.97 7.38 17.33
CA PRO A 24 8.37 8.67 17.66
C PRO A 24 8.27 8.90 19.17
N LEU A 25 7.98 7.84 19.93
CA LEU A 25 7.93 7.87 21.39
C LEU A 25 9.29 8.24 21.97
N LEU A 26 10.36 7.57 21.53
CA LEU A 26 11.73 7.88 21.96
C LEU A 26 12.15 9.29 21.53
N MET A 27 11.87 9.68 20.28
CA MET A 27 12.24 10.99 19.75
C MET A 27 11.54 12.14 20.51
N SER A 28 10.29 11.89 20.96
CA SER A 28 9.55 12.79 21.84
C SER A 28 10.19 12.88 23.23
N MET A 29 10.53 11.75 23.85
CA MET A 29 11.16 11.71 25.17
C MET A 29 12.57 12.34 25.19
N PHE A 30 13.33 12.24 24.10
CA PHE A 30 14.64 12.88 23.96
C PHE A 30 14.57 14.36 23.54
N GLY A 31 13.37 14.96 23.42
CA GLY A 31 13.22 16.36 23.03
C GLY A 31 13.73 16.70 21.62
N CYS A 32 13.91 15.70 20.75
CA CYS A 32 14.43 15.89 19.39
C CYS A 32 13.34 16.35 18.39
N VAL A 33 12.08 16.44 18.84
CA VAL A 33 10.96 16.94 18.05
C VAL A 33 10.75 18.43 18.33
N HIS A 34 11.00 19.25 17.33
CA HIS A 34 10.79 20.70 17.34
C HIS A 34 9.73 21.07 16.30
N ASP A 35 9.05 22.20 16.45
CA ASP A 35 8.02 22.65 15.51
C ASP A 35 8.53 22.71 14.06
N GLY A 36 9.79 23.09 13.85
CA GLY A 36 10.42 23.10 12.52
C GLY A 36 10.70 21.71 11.93
N ASN A 37 10.86 20.67 12.75
CA ASN A 37 11.11 19.29 12.30
C ASN A 37 9.85 18.41 12.36
N LEU A 38 8.75 18.90 12.94
CA LEU A 38 7.53 18.14 13.20
C LEU A 38 6.90 17.59 11.91
N LEU A 39 6.89 18.39 10.83
CA LEU A 39 6.41 17.95 9.52
C LEU A 39 7.29 16.83 8.95
N PHE A 40 8.61 16.96 9.03
CA PHE A 40 9.55 15.97 8.52
C PHE A 40 9.45 14.65 9.29
N VAL A 41 9.35 14.71 10.62
CA VAL A 41 9.12 13.53 11.46
C VAL A 41 7.78 12.87 11.10
N LYS A 42 6.68 13.64 10.99
CA LYS A 42 5.36 13.07 10.62
C LYS A 42 5.38 12.40 9.25
N VAL A 43 5.98 13.03 8.24
CA VAL A 43 6.06 12.47 6.89
C VAL A 43 6.99 11.26 6.86
N GLY A 44 8.15 11.34 7.51
CA GLY A 44 9.11 10.25 7.63
C GLY A 44 8.49 9.02 8.29
N MET A 45 7.76 9.20 9.40
CA MET A 45 7.08 8.08 10.07
C MET A 45 5.98 7.45 9.21
N LYS A 46 5.19 8.27 8.49
CA LYS A 46 4.20 7.77 7.52
C LYS A 46 4.86 6.95 6.41
N LEU A 47 6.01 7.39 5.90
CA LEU A 47 6.78 6.66 4.89
C LEU A 47 7.34 5.33 5.44
N VAL A 48 7.90 5.33 6.64
CA VAL A 48 8.42 4.12 7.29
C VAL A 48 7.32 3.08 7.48
N ILE A 49 6.15 3.50 7.97
CA ILE A 49 4.97 2.63 8.12
C ILE A 49 4.57 2.10 6.73
N TRP A 50 4.46 2.97 5.73
CA TRP A 50 4.08 2.56 4.37
C TRP A 50 5.03 1.51 3.78
N VAL A 51 6.35 1.72 3.88
CA VAL A 51 7.38 0.77 3.41
C VAL A 51 7.30 -0.55 4.16
N SER A 52 7.05 -0.52 5.47
CA SER A 52 6.93 -1.73 6.29
C SER A 52 5.72 -2.59 5.90
N LEU A 53 4.54 -1.98 5.72
CA LEU A 53 3.36 -2.69 5.22
C LEU A 53 3.57 -3.21 3.79
N PHE A 54 4.22 -2.43 2.94
CA PHE A 54 4.52 -2.82 1.56
C PHE A 54 5.45 -4.05 1.50
N MET A 55 6.47 -4.11 2.37
CA MET A 55 7.35 -5.28 2.52
C MET A 55 6.59 -6.52 2.99
N ILE A 56 5.69 -6.38 3.98
CA ILE A 56 4.85 -7.49 4.46
C ILE A 56 3.96 -8.01 3.32
N PHE A 57 3.35 -7.10 2.55
CA PHE A 57 2.46 -7.44 1.46
C PHE A 57 3.17 -8.17 0.30
N LEU A 58 4.34 -7.68 -0.13
CA LEU A 58 5.12 -8.27 -1.22
C LEU A 58 5.90 -9.54 -0.83
N SER A 59 6.08 -9.81 0.47
CA SER A 59 6.78 -11.00 0.93
C SER A 59 6.07 -12.29 0.53
N LYS A 60 6.83 -13.24 -0.03
CA LYS A 60 6.36 -14.57 -0.39
C LYS A 60 5.76 -15.30 0.82
N ALA A 61 4.54 -15.84 0.71
CA ALA A 61 4.02 -16.77 1.71
C ALA A 61 4.72 -18.11 1.58
N ARG A 62 5.07 -18.70 2.74
CA ARG A 62 5.93 -19.88 2.86
C ARG A 62 5.37 -21.11 2.13
N ASP A 63 4.06 -21.15 1.89
CA ASP A 63 3.36 -22.11 1.04
C ASP A 63 2.68 -21.38 -0.12
N GLU A 64 3.23 -21.51 -1.32
CA GLU A 64 2.68 -20.87 -2.53
C GLU A 64 1.88 -21.90 -3.33
N ASN A 65 0.72 -22.28 -2.79
CA ASN A 65 -0.32 -22.99 -3.55
C ASN A 65 -1.07 -21.99 -4.45
N ALA A 66 -1.60 -22.46 -5.59
CA ALA A 66 -2.38 -21.64 -6.51
C ALA A 66 -3.56 -20.92 -5.82
N GLU A 67 -4.12 -21.54 -4.77
CA GLU A 67 -5.18 -20.98 -3.94
C GLU A 67 -4.75 -19.77 -3.10
N THR A 68 -3.54 -19.79 -2.54
CA THR A 68 -3.01 -18.68 -1.72
C THR A 68 -2.71 -17.44 -2.56
N ALA A 69 -2.35 -17.62 -3.83
CA ALA A 69 -2.19 -16.51 -4.77
C ALA A 69 -3.55 -15.91 -5.20
N HIS A 70 -4.57 -16.75 -5.37
CA HIS A 70 -5.93 -16.29 -5.65
C HIS A 70 -6.51 -15.48 -4.48
N LEU A 71 -6.30 -15.95 -3.24
CA LEU A 71 -6.74 -15.25 -2.03
C LEU A 71 -6.13 -13.84 -1.92
N ARG A 72 -4.85 -13.67 -2.28
CA ARG A 72 -4.18 -12.36 -2.35
C ARG A 72 -4.81 -11.43 -3.39
N SER A 73 -5.08 -11.96 -4.58
CA SER A 73 -5.74 -11.18 -5.63
C SER A 73 -7.14 -10.75 -5.24
N GLN A 74 -7.89 -11.58 -4.52
CA GLN A 74 -9.20 -11.21 -4.00
C GLN A 74 -9.09 -10.17 -2.88
N ALA A 75 -8.18 -10.35 -1.94
CA ALA A 75 -7.92 -9.38 -0.87
C ALA A 75 -7.55 -8.00 -1.43
N MET A 76 -6.74 -7.95 -2.49
CA MET A 76 -6.38 -6.70 -3.17
C MET A 76 -7.60 -6.01 -3.81
N LYS A 77 -8.50 -6.78 -4.44
CA LYS A 77 -9.75 -6.25 -5.01
C LYS A 77 -10.67 -5.70 -3.92
N TYR A 78 -10.82 -6.43 -2.81
CA TYR A 78 -11.62 -5.97 -1.67
C TYR A 78 -11.02 -4.73 -1.01
N ALA A 79 -9.71 -4.67 -0.83
CA ALA A 79 -9.02 -3.50 -0.28
C ALA A 79 -9.20 -2.26 -1.17
N LEU A 80 -9.07 -2.42 -2.49
CA LEU A 80 -9.31 -1.32 -3.44
C LEU A 80 -10.77 -0.86 -3.41
N GLY A 81 -11.73 -1.79 -3.31
CA GLY A 81 -13.15 -1.46 -3.20
C GLY A 81 -13.49 -0.70 -1.91
N LEU A 82 -13.04 -1.20 -0.75
CA LEU A 82 -13.20 -0.53 0.54
C LEU A 82 -12.58 0.87 0.54
N TRP A 83 -11.40 1.01 -0.05
CA TRP A 83 -10.72 2.29 -0.15
C TRP A 83 -11.46 3.29 -1.07
N GLY A 84 -12.06 2.80 -2.17
CA GLY A 84 -12.94 3.61 -3.02
C GLY A 84 -14.19 4.12 -2.30
N ILE A 85 -14.85 3.25 -1.52
CA ILE A 85 -16.01 3.64 -0.69
C ILE A 85 -15.59 4.69 0.35
N TYR A 86 -14.46 4.48 1.02
CA TYR A 86 -13.93 5.44 1.99
C TYR A 86 -13.68 6.81 1.36
N TYR A 87 -13.05 6.86 0.18
CA TYR A 87 -12.80 8.12 -0.53
C TYR A 87 -14.10 8.82 -0.91
N PHE A 88 -15.09 8.07 -1.42
CA PHE A 88 -16.40 8.62 -1.78
C PHE A 88 -17.11 9.24 -0.57
N VAL A 89 -17.12 8.55 0.58
CA VAL A 89 -17.69 9.08 1.84
C VAL A 89 -16.94 10.33 2.29
N LYS A 90 -15.60 10.32 2.24
CA LYS A 90 -14.77 11.48 2.58
C LYS A 90 -15.07 12.69 1.69
N LEU A 91 -15.34 12.48 0.41
CA LEU A 91 -15.66 13.54 -0.54
C LEU A 91 -17.02 14.18 -0.23
N ILE A 92 -18.04 13.36 0.08
CA ILE A 92 -19.35 13.85 0.54
C ILE A 92 -19.21 14.64 1.86
N LEU A 93 -18.44 14.11 2.81
CA LEU A 93 -18.25 14.79 4.10
C LEU A 93 -17.50 16.12 3.94
N SER A 94 -16.47 16.16 3.08
CA SER A 94 -15.73 17.40 2.79
C SER A 94 -16.60 18.44 2.09
N LEU A 95 -17.55 18.00 1.26
CA LEU A 95 -18.53 18.88 0.61
C LEU A 95 -19.51 19.49 1.64
N LEU A 96 -19.90 18.72 2.66
CA LEU A 96 -20.77 19.21 3.74
C LEU A 96 -20.05 20.16 4.70
N ASP A 97 -18.78 19.89 5.01
CA ASP A 97 -17.95 20.71 5.90
C ASP A 97 -17.41 21.99 5.21
N GLY A 98 -17.52 22.10 3.88
CA GLY A 98 -16.99 23.23 3.12
C GLY A 98 -15.46 23.27 3.04
N ASP A 99 -14.78 22.17 3.36
CA ASP A 99 -13.32 22.06 3.31
C ASP A 99 -12.83 21.82 1.87
N ILE A 100 -12.48 22.92 1.20
CA ILE A 100 -12.01 22.92 -0.19
C ILE A 100 -10.69 22.14 -0.33
N GLN A 101 -9.86 22.10 0.72
CA GLN A 101 -8.53 21.49 0.64
C GLN A 101 -8.61 19.95 0.67
N ALA A 102 -9.54 19.38 1.43
CA ALA A 102 -9.80 17.93 1.42
C ALA A 102 -10.51 17.49 0.13
N ALA A 103 -11.40 18.33 -0.42
CA ALA A 103 -12.11 18.06 -1.67
C ALA A 103 -11.19 18.09 -2.91
N ASP A 104 -10.20 18.98 -2.94
CA ASP A 104 -9.25 19.12 -4.06
C ASP A 104 -8.13 18.05 -4.06
N ASN A 105 -8.08 17.20 -3.03
CA ASN A 105 -7.06 16.17 -2.92
C ASN A 105 -7.28 15.04 -3.95
N SER A 106 -6.62 15.19 -5.09
CA SER A 106 -6.66 14.27 -6.23
C SER A 106 -5.79 13.02 -6.08
N THR A 107 -5.06 12.89 -4.96
CA THR A 107 -4.15 11.76 -4.70
C THR A 107 -4.87 10.41 -4.85
N ALA A 108 -6.14 10.36 -4.45
CA ALA A 108 -6.89 9.11 -4.51
C ALA A 108 -7.23 8.69 -5.96
N ILE A 109 -7.59 9.67 -6.79
CA ILE A 109 -7.91 9.46 -8.20
C ILE A 109 -6.64 9.03 -8.96
N VAL A 110 -5.51 9.70 -8.71
CA VAL A 110 -4.21 9.35 -9.30
C VAL A 110 -3.81 7.91 -8.95
N TYR A 111 -3.99 7.48 -7.70
CA TYR A 111 -3.72 6.11 -7.29
C TYR A 111 -4.62 5.10 -8.02
N MET A 112 -5.91 5.40 -8.22
CA MET A 112 -6.81 4.54 -8.98
C MET A 112 -6.37 4.39 -10.44
N VAL A 113 -5.98 5.49 -11.09
CA VAL A 113 -5.47 5.48 -12.48
C VAL A 113 -4.23 4.58 -12.61
N ILE A 114 -3.27 4.70 -11.70
CA ILE A 114 -2.08 3.85 -11.70
C ILE A 114 -2.45 2.37 -11.54
N ASN A 115 -3.39 2.05 -10.64
CA ASN A 115 -3.85 0.67 -10.47
C ASN A 115 -4.51 0.10 -11.74
N VAL A 116 -5.32 0.90 -12.45
CA VAL A 116 -5.94 0.49 -13.72
C VAL A 116 -4.89 0.23 -14.79
N ILE A 117 -3.90 1.12 -14.95
CA ILE A 117 -2.80 0.94 -15.91
C ILE A 117 -2.02 -0.35 -15.61
N CYS A 118 -1.68 -0.59 -14.35
CA CYS A 118 -1.01 -1.83 -13.92
C CYS A 118 -1.84 -3.08 -14.21
N GLN A 119 -3.15 -3.02 -13.99
CA GLN A 119 -4.06 -4.13 -14.26
C GLN A 119 -4.13 -4.45 -15.76
N GLU A 120 -4.27 -3.44 -16.61
CA GLU A 120 -4.26 -3.61 -18.07
C GLU A 120 -2.94 -4.22 -18.55
N PHE A 121 -1.81 -3.73 -18.05
CA PHE A 121 -0.50 -4.29 -18.38
C PHE A 121 -0.39 -5.78 -17.97
N LEU A 122 -0.85 -6.15 -16.77
CA LEU A 122 -0.86 -7.54 -16.33
C LEU A 122 -1.78 -8.44 -17.18
N LEU A 123 -2.94 -7.93 -17.60
CA LEU A 123 -3.86 -8.67 -18.47
C LEU A 123 -3.22 -8.94 -19.84
N GLN A 124 -2.55 -7.94 -20.42
CA GLN A 124 -1.82 -8.11 -21.67
C GLN A 124 -0.67 -9.11 -21.54
N LYS A 125 0.12 -9.04 -20.46
CA LYS A 125 1.17 -10.02 -20.17
C LYS A 125 0.63 -11.45 -20.09
N ASN A 126 -0.48 -11.66 -19.38
CA ASN A 126 -1.10 -12.98 -19.25
C ASN A 126 -1.65 -13.51 -20.59
N ARG A 127 -2.22 -12.63 -21.44
CA ARG A 127 -2.61 -13.02 -22.81
C ARG A 127 -1.40 -13.49 -23.63
N MET A 128 -0.30 -12.74 -23.56
CA MET A 128 0.95 -13.11 -24.26
C MET A 128 1.52 -14.44 -23.77
N GLU A 129 1.61 -14.66 -22.45
CA GLU A 129 2.09 -15.92 -21.88
C GLU A 129 1.27 -17.12 -22.38
N LYS A 130 -0.07 -17.01 -22.44
CA LYS A 130 -0.94 -18.08 -22.98
C LYS A 130 -0.68 -18.38 -24.46
N ILE A 131 -0.48 -17.35 -25.28
CA ILE A 131 -0.18 -17.49 -26.72
C ILE A 131 1.16 -18.21 -26.92
N PHE A 132 2.18 -17.89 -26.11
CA PHE A 132 3.49 -18.54 -26.19
C PHE A 132 3.48 -20.00 -25.71
N HIS A 133 2.67 -20.34 -24.69
CA HIS A 133 2.55 -21.71 -24.21
C HIS A 133 1.77 -22.64 -25.16
N HIS A 134 0.88 -22.12 -26.02
CA HIS A 134 0.23 -22.91 -27.07
C HIS A 134 1.11 -23.16 -28.31
N LYS A 135 2.26 -22.48 -28.41
CA LYS A 135 3.18 -22.60 -29.55
C LYS A 135 4.33 -23.59 -29.33
N LYS A 136 4.38 -24.26 -28.18
CA LYS A 136 5.44 -25.19 -27.78
C LYS A 136 4.85 -26.58 -27.56
#